data_AF-K7KFG4-F1
#
_entry.id   AF-K7KFG4-F1
#
_cell.length_a   1.000
_cell.length_b   1.000
_cell.length_c   1.000
_cell.angle_alpha   90.00
_cell.angle_beta   90.00
_cell.angle_gamma   90.00
#
_symmetry.space_group_name_H-M   'P 1'
#
loop_
_entity.id
_entity.type
_entity.pdbx_description
1 polymer ?
#
loop_
_entity_poly.entity_id
_entity_poly.type
_entity_poly.pdbx_seq_one_letter_code
_entity_poly.pdbx_strand_id
1 'polypeptide(L)'
;MKEFKYPLKYIASICSRAEPYGIFHIVPPTCWKPPCSLEKKNILEKSEFVAQIQRIDGHQVQHAQETMASAHGNTKTKRKRDVKVALDSQLGNRNTSIPNNQNVEKCDCKSEPGPKFSLKAFKKYDDIFKSQYFSYKDNKKIVGSNIKLAIRQLWEPSGENIEGEYGRIVKWIILTLFIYFKF
;
A
#
# COMPACT_ATOMS: atom_id res chain seq x y z
N MET A 1 19.94 -24.47 1.41
CA MET A 1 20.78 -23.50 0.64
C MET A 1 20.60 -23.61 -0.88
N LYS A 2 20.51 -24.82 -1.46
CA LYS A 2 20.49 -25.05 -2.92
C LYS A 2 19.41 -24.26 -3.69
N GLU A 3 18.24 -24.07 -3.10
CA GLU A 3 17.11 -23.36 -3.72
C GLU A 3 17.40 -21.87 -3.95
N PHE A 4 18.03 -21.19 -2.99
CA PHE A 4 18.34 -19.75 -3.09
C PHE A 4 19.47 -19.44 -4.10
N LYS A 5 20.15 -20.47 -4.63
CA LYS A 5 21.15 -20.31 -5.70
C LYS A 5 20.50 -20.03 -7.06
N TYR A 6 19.24 -20.44 -7.26
CA TYR A 6 18.53 -20.29 -8.53
C TYR A 6 17.18 -19.60 -8.31
N PRO A 7 17.16 -18.25 -8.17
CA PRO A 7 15.97 -17.51 -7.76
C PRO A 7 14.73 -17.78 -8.62
N LEU A 8 14.88 -17.78 -9.96
CA LEU A 8 13.77 -18.03 -10.88
C LEU A 8 13.22 -19.46 -10.76
N LYS A 9 14.11 -20.45 -10.56
CA LYS A 9 13.70 -21.84 -10.34
C LYS A 9 12.96 -22.00 -9.02
N TYR A 10 13.43 -21.31 -7.97
CA TYR A 10 12.76 -21.29 -6.68
C TYR A 10 11.36 -20.64 -6.78
N ILE A 11 11.27 -19.46 -7.41
CA ILE A 11 9.99 -18.77 -7.66
C ILE A 11 9.03 -19.68 -8.41
N ALA A 12 9.46 -20.28 -9.54
CA ALA A 12 8.63 -21.20 -10.31
C ALA A 12 8.13 -22.41 -9.48
N SER A 13 8.95 -22.90 -8.54
CA SER A 13 8.56 -24.02 -7.66
C SER A 13 7.52 -23.65 -6.60
N ILE A 14 7.41 -22.36 -6.22
CA ILE A 14 6.44 -21.90 -5.21
C ILE A 14 5.22 -21.20 -5.83
N CYS A 15 5.30 -20.74 -7.08
CA CYS A 15 4.24 -20.00 -7.77
C CYS A 15 2.89 -20.73 -7.70
N SER A 16 2.84 -22.02 -8.00
CA SER A 16 1.60 -22.80 -8.01
C SER A 16 0.84 -22.80 -6.67
N ARG A 17 1.56 -22.67 -5.54
CA ARG A 17 0.96 -22.59 -4.20
C ARG A 17 0.64 -21.15 -3.78
N ALA A 18 1.41 -20.19 -4.28
CA ALA A 18 1.31 -18.78 -3.89
C ALA A 18 0.30 -17.98 -4.74
N GLU A 19 0.10 -18.39 -5.99
CA GLU A 19 -0.75 -17.70 -6.97
C GLU A 19 -2.18 -17.41 -6.46
N PRO A 20 -2.87 -18.34 -5.74
CA PRO A 20 -4.20 -18.06 -5.19
C PRO A 20 -4.26 -16.89 -4.19
N TYR A 21 -3.14 -16.53 -3.56
CA TYR A 21 -3.08 -15.47 -2.56
C TYR A 21 -2.64 -14.11 -3.13
N GLY A 22 -2.13 -14.06 -4.36
CA GLY A 22 -1.64 -12.85 -5.03
C GLY A 22 -0.31 -12.27 -4.49
N ILE A 23 0.08 -12.62 -3.26
CA ILE A 23 1.32 -12.20 -2.60
C ILE A 23 1.93 -13.36 -1.79
N PHE A 24 3.25 -13.39 -1.67
CA PHE A 24 3.96 -14.35 -0.81
C PHE A 24 5.19 -13.70 -0.17
N HIS A 25 5.56 -14.18 1.03
CA HIS A 25 6.73 -13.73 1.77
C HIS A 25 7.82 -14.81 1.75
N ILE A 26 9.01 -14.49 1.22
CA ILE A 26 10.18 -15.39 1.25
C ILE A 26 11.10 -14.95 2.38
N VAL A 27 11.30 -15.83 3.36
CA VAL A 27 12.34 -15.66 4.37
C VAL A 27 13.64 -16.26 3.83
N PRO A 28 14.71 -15.46 3.65
CA PRO A 28 15.99 -15.99 3.19
C PRO A 28 16.59 -17.00 4.16
N PRO A 29 17.44 -17.92 3.68
CA PRO A 29 18.22 -18.79 4.56
C PRO A 29 19.09 -17.97 5.53
N THR A 30 19.28 -18.45 6.76
CA THR A 30 20.05 -17.77 7.82
C THR A 30 21.51 -17.43 7.45
N CYS A 31 22.08 -18.14 6.47
CA CYS A 31 23.43 -17.88 5.94
C CYS A 31 23.48 -16.72 4.94
N TRP A 32 22.35 -16.24 4.43
CA TRP A 32 22.30 -15.13 3.48
C TRP A 32 22.37 -13.79 4.22
N LYS A 33 23.52 -13.13 4.15
CA LYS A 33 23.77 -11.82 4.76
C LYS A 33 24.31 -10.87 3.68
N PRO A 34 23.44 -10.16 2.95
CA PRO A 34 23.90 -9.24 1.91
C PRO A 34 24.71 -8.09 2.53
N PRO A 35 25.77 -7.60 1.86
CA PRO A 35 26.48 -6.41 2.32
C PRO A 35 25.56 -5.19 2.22
N CYS A 36 25.33 -4.49 3.34
CA CYS A 36 24.55 -3.26 3.37
C CYS A 36 25.49 -2.04 3.18
N SER A 37 25.46 -1.42 1.99
CA SER A 37 26.27 -0.22 1.72
C SER A 37 25.83 1.02 2.50
N LEU A 38 24.56 1.06 2.91
CA LEU A 38 23.94 2.20 3.62
C LEU A 38 24.39 2.33 5.08
N GLU A 39 24.98 1.29 5.67
CA GLU A 39 25.50 1.32 7.04
C GLU A 39 26.79 2.14 7.19
N LYS A 40 27.49 2.44 6.07
CA LYS A 40 28.66 3.32 6.10
C LYS A 40 28.20 4.72 6.55
N LYS A 41 28.64 5.17 7.73
CA LYS A 41 28.30 6.49 8.33
C LYS A 41 28.37 7.64 7.32
N ASN A 42 29.38 7.63 6.45
CA ASN A 42 29.55 8.64 5.40
C ASN A 42 28.38 8.69 4.40
N ILE A 43 27.78 7.54 4.05
CA ILE A 43 26.61 7.49 3.16
C ILE A 43 25.35 7.85 3.93
N LEU A 44 25.18 7.31 5.15
CA LEU A 44 24.03 7.56 6.01
C LEU A 44 23.81 9.05 6.33
N GLU A 45 24.91 9.80 6.50
CA GLU A 45 24.88 11.22 6.85
C GLU A 45 24.92 12.15 5.64
N LYS A 46 25.64 11.79 4.56
CA LYS A 46 25.84 12.68 3.40
C LYS A 46 24.87 12.45 2.25
N SER A 47 24.23 11.28 2.17
CA SER A 47 23.26 11.01 1.11
C SER A 47 21.91 11.59 1.50
N GLU A 48 21.50 12.61 0.76
CA GLU A 48 20.18 13.21 0.89
C GLU A 48 19.19 12.59 -0.11
N PHE A 49 17.92 12.62 0.28
CA PHE A 49 16.82 12.31 -0.61
C PHE A 49 15.65 13.28 -0.40
N VAL A 50 14.89 13.52 -1.46
CA VAL A 50 13.64 14.28 -1.39
C VAL A 50 12.55 13.32 -0.93
N ALA A 51 11.94 13.60 0.22
CA ALA A 51 10.76 12.87 0.64
C ALA A 51 9.54 13.32 -0.17
N GLN A 52 8.57 12.44 -0.32
CA GLN A 52 7.24 12.74 -0.83
C GLN A 52 6.27 12.84 0.34
N ILE A 53 5.31 13.74 0.23
CA ILE A 53 4.25 13.93 1.23
C ILE A 53 3.05 13.08 0.82
N GLN A 54 2.59 12.21 1.72
CA GLN A 54 1.35 11.46 1.57
C GLN A 54 0.33 11.91 2.62
N ARG A 55 -0.89 12.27 2.17
CA ARG A 55 -2.07 12.35 3.03
C ARG A 55 -2.63 10.96 3.23
N ILE A 56 -2.81 10.53 4.48
CA ILE A 56 -3.37 9.21 4.80
C ILE A 56 -4.90 9.26 4.93
N ASP A 57 -5.48 10.42 5.25
CA ASP A 57 -6.93 10.57 5.32
C ASP A 57 -7.57 10.54 3.92
N GLY A 58 -8.64 9.76 3.77
CA GLY A 58 -9.43 9.74 2.54
C GLY A 58 -8.96 8.80 1.43
N HIS A 59 -7.90 8.00 1.64
CA HIS A 59 -7.36 7.09 0.61
C HIS A 59 -8.38 6.02 0.15
N GLN A 60 -9.39 5.68 0.96
CA GLN A 60 -10.49 4.80 0.54
C GLN A 60 -11.73 5.54 0.02
N VAL A 61 -11.93 6.81 0.42
CA VAL A 61 -13.15 7.55 0.09
C VAL A 61 -13.23 7.82 -1.42
N GLN A 62 -12.09 7.99 -2.09
CA GLN A 62 -12.04 8.20 -3.54
C GLN A 62 -12.48 6.93 -4.32
N HIS A 63 -11.96 5.75 -3.97
CA HIS A 63 -12.31 4.51 -4.67
C HIS A 63 -13.76 4.02 -4.44
N ALA A 64 -14.37 4.33 -3.30
CA ALA A 64 -15.75 3.93 -3.02
C ALA A 64 -16.78 4.77 -3.79
N GLN A 65 -16.49 6.05 -4.05
CA GLN A 65 -17.43 6.95 -4.75
C GLN A 65 -17.48 6.68 -6.26
N GLU A 66 -16.36 6.26 -6.85
CA GLU A 66 -16.25 5.92 -8.28
C GLU A 66 -17.06 4.66 -8.64
N THR A 67 -17.15 3.69 -7.72
CA THR A 67 -17.88 2.44 -7.97
C THR A 67 -19.41 2.61 -7.92
N MET A 68 -19.92 3.62 -7.22
CA MET A 68 -21.38 3.85 -7.08
C MET A 68 -21.95 4.86 -8.08
N ALA A 69 -21.11 5.63 -8.77
CA ALA A 69 -21.55 6.67 -9.69
C ALA A 69 -21.96 6.16 -11.08
N SER A 70 -21.55 4.95 -11.51
CA SER A 70 -21.79 4.47 -12.89
C SER A 70 -23.07 3.64 -13.10
N ALA A 71 -23.89 3.42 -12.06
CA ALA A 71 -25.02 2.50 -12.13
C ALA A 71 -26.41 3.13 -12.40
N HIS A 72 -26.51 4.40 -12.82
CA HIS A 72 -27.81 5.08 -12.95
C HIS A 72 -27.97 5.93 -14.22
N GLY A 73 -28.50 5.31 -15.29
CA GLY A 73 -29.02 5.98 -16.48
C GLY A 73 -29.37 4.92 -17.54
N ASN A 74 -30.53 4.83 -18.18
CA ASN A 74 -31.64 5.75 -18.33
C ASN A 74 -32.93 4.95 -18.46
N THR A 75 -34.01 5.50 -17.93
CA THR A 75 -35.34 4.90 -17.97
C THR A 75 -36.05 5.20 -19.31
N LYS A 76 -36.84 4.22 -19.77
CA LYS A 76 -38.06 4.36 -20.57
C LYS A 76 -37.95 4.87 -22.03
N THR A 77 -38.04 3.93 -22.97
CA THR A 77 -38.72 4.15 -24.26
C THR A 77 -39.55 2.92 -24.65
N LYS A 78 -40.88 3.14 -24.77
CA LYS A 78 -41.89 2.18 -25.25
C LYS A 78 -41.86 2.11 -26.80
N ARG A 79 -41.98 0.93 -27.41
CA ARG A 79 -43.03 0.55 -28.41
C ARG A 79 -42.80 -0.85 -29.05
N LYS A 80 -43.93 -1.56 -29.23
CA LYS A 80 -44.31 -2.84 -29.90
C LYS A 80 -43.32 -3.43 -30.94
N ARG A 81 -42.93 -4.72 -30.80
CA ARG A 81 -43.48 -5.98 -31.40
C ARG A 81 -43.57 -5.99 -32.93
N ASP A 82 -42.79 -6.85 -33.59
CA ASP A 82 -43.19 -7.76 -34.70
C ASP A 82 -42.12 -8.84 -34.95
N VAL A 83 -42.47 -9.88 -35.71
CA VAL A 83 -42.13 -11.30 -35.54
C VAL A 83 -41.45 -11.94 -36.77
N LYS A 84 -40.58 -12.95 -36.53
CA LYS A 84 -40.22 -14.17 -37.33
C LYS A 84 -39.12 -14.19 -38.43
N VAL A 85 -38.22 -15.19 -38.23
CA VAL A 85 -37.73 -16.29 -39.14
C VAL A 85 -36.69 -15.95 -40.21
N ALA A 86 -35.42 -16.37 -40.01
CA ALA A 86 -34.70 -17.58 -40.51
C ALA A 86 -34.16 -17.38 -41.96
N LEU A 87 -32.99 -17.86 -42.42
CA LEU A 87 -32.28 -19.14 -42.28
C LEU A 87 -30.84 -18.97 -42.86
N ASP A 88 -29.88 -19.75 -42.37
CA ASP A 88 -28.64 -20.29 -42.99
C ASP A 88 -27.58 -19.46 -43.74
N SER A 89 -26.32 -19.53 -43.29
CA SER A 89 -25.26 -20.35 -43.94
C SER A 89 -23.85 -20.10 -43.37
N GLN A 90 -23.05 -21.16 -43.42
CA GLN A 90 -21.68 -21.34 -42.93
C GLN A 90 -20.67 -20.43 -43.66
N LEU A 91 -19.62 -19.96 -42.97
CA LEU A 91 -18.20 -20.15 -43.33
C LEU A 91 -17.32 -19.42 -42.30
N GLY A 92 -16.32 -20.13 -41.76
CA GLY A 92 -15.51 -19.66 -40.63
C GLY A 92 -14.43 -18.65 -40.98
N ASN A 93 -13.88 -18.00 -39.96
CA ASN A 93 -12.42 -17.79 -39.84
C ASN A 93 -12.07 -17.31 -38.41
N ARG A 94 -10.94 -17.79 -37.91
CA ARG A 94 -10.35 -17.46 -36.60
C ARG A 94 -10.07 -15.96 -36.48
N ASN A 95 -10.56 -15.33 -35.42
CA ASN A 95 -10.01 -14.06 -34.94
C ASN A 95 -9.69 -14.20 -33.44
N THR A 96 -8.40 -14.06 -33.13
CA THR A 96 -7.82 -14.00 -31.79
C THR A 96 -8.42 -12.82 -31.01
N SER A 97 -9.07 -13.11 -29.88
CA SER A 97 -9.52 -12.11 -28.92
C SER A 97 -8.31 -11.59 -28.13
N ILE A 98 -7.77 -10.44 -28.53
CA ILE A 98 -6.92 -9.62 -27.67
C ILE A 98 -7.86 -8.74 -26.83
N PRO A 99 -7.87 -8.85 -25.48
CA PRO A 99 -8.61 -7.91 -24.65
C PRO A 99 -7.93 -6.56 -24.72
N ASN A 100 -8.70 -5.55 -25.13
CA ASN A 100 -8.33 -4.16 -25.14
C ASN A 100 -8.08 -3.67 -23.70
N ASN A 101 -6.82 -3.59 -23.26
CA ASN A 101 -6.43 -2.86 -22.04
C ASN A 101 -6.33 -1.36 -22.37
N GLN A 102 -7.48 -0.73 -22.61
CA GLN A 102 -7.61 0.73 -22.66
C GLN A 102 -8.65 1.12 -21.61
N ASN A 103 -8.14 1.44 -20.42
CA ASN A 103 -8.70 2.33 -19.38
C ASN A 103 -8.00 2.00 -18.06
N VAL A 104 -6.69 2.28 -17.98
CA VAL A 104 -6.07 2.49 -16.68
C VAL A 104 -6.33 3.96 -16.37
N GLU A 105 -7.45 4.21 -15.71
CA GLU A 105 -7.72 5.48 -15.05
C GLU A 105 -6.53 5.77 -14.13
N LYS A 106 -5.78 6.80 -14.51
CA LYS A 106 -4.57 7.22 -13.82
C LYS A 106 -5.05 7.76 -12.47
N CYS A 107 -4.79 7.05 -11.37
CA CYS A 107 -4.99 7.66 -10.05
C CYS A 107 -4.11 8.92 -10.01
N ASP A 108 -4.74 10.09 -9.99
CA ASP A 108 -4.09 11.37 -9.72
C ASP A 108 -3.77 11.48 -8.22
N CYS A 109 -3.12 10.46 -7.69
CA CYS A 109 -2.51 10.40 -6.39
C CYS A 109 -1.23 11.27 -6.42
N LYS A 110 -1.36 12.58 -6.64
CA LYS A 110 -0.23 13.52 -6.73
C LYS A 110 0.38 13.69 -5.34
N SER A 111 1.47 12.98 -5.08
CA SER A 111 2.31 13.25 -3.92
C SER A 111 3.06 14.56 -4.13
N GLU A 112 3.01 15.44 -3.13
CA GLU A 112 3.74 16.70 -3.17
C GLU A 112 5.19 16.50 -2.69
N PRO A 113 6.18 17.15 -3.30
CA PRO A 113 7.56 17.07 -2.85
C PRO A 113 7.70 17.68 -1.45
N GLY A 114 8.25 16.91 -0.53
CA GLY A 114 8.58 17.30 0.83
C GLY A 114 10.02 17.79 0.98
N PRO A 115 10.49 17.96 2.22
CA PRO A 115 11.85 18.37 2.50
C PRO A 115 12.87 17.29 2.13
N LYS A 116 14.13 17.72 2.00
CA LYS A 116 15.26 16.79 1.88
C LYS A 116 15.61 16.23 3.24
N PHE A 117 15.86 14.92 3.29
CA PHE A 117 16.36 14.24 4.48
C PHE A 117 17.66 13.49 4.16
N SER A 118 18.58 13.46 5.12
CA SER A 118 19.52 12.35 5.24
C SER A 118 18.84 11.17 5.94
N LEU A 119 19.33 9.95 5.76
CA LEU A 119 18.75 8.78 6.42
C LEU A 119 18.78 8.91 7.96
N LYS A 120 19.81 9.55 8.51
CA LYS A 120 19.90 9.89 9.94
C LYS A 120 18.81 10.86 10.38
N ALA A 121 18.58 11.93 9.61
CA ALA A 121 17.53 12.91 9.93
C ALA A 121 16.13 12.32 9.81
N PHE A 122 15.90 11.49 8.78
CA PHE A 122 14.64 10.78 8.58
C PHE A 122 14.33 9.81 9.72
N LYS A 123 15.30 9.00 10.14
CA LYS A 123 15.14 8.10 11.30
C LYS A 123 14.82 8.88 12.59
N LYS A 124 15.53 9.99 12.84
CA LYS A 124 15.26 10.84 14.00
C LYS A 124 13.83 11.41 13.96
N TYR A 125 13.36 11.84 12.79
CA TYR A 125 11.99 12.29 12.61
C TYR A 125 10.98 11.17 12.90
N ASP A 126 11.19 9.96 12.37
CA ASP A 126 10.35 8.79 12.63
C ASP A 126 10.27 8.45 14.13
N ASP A 127 11.39 8.42 14.83
CA ASP A 127 11.43 8.15 16.27
C ASP A 127 10.67 9.22 17.08
N ILE A 128 10.84 10.51 16.75
CA ILE A 128 10.09 11.61 17.36
C ILE A 128 8.60 11.46 17.06
N PHE A 129 8.24 11.21 15.81
CA PHE A 129 6.86 11.07 15.35
C PHE A 129 6.15 9.93 16.08
N LYS A 130 6.74 8.71 16.10
CA LYS A 130 6.19 7.55 16.81
C LYS A 130 6.02 7.86 18.30
N SER A 131 7.04 8.44 18.93
CA SER A 131 6.98 8.78 20.34
C SER A 131 5.83 9.76 20.64
N GLN A 132 5.62 10.79 19.82
CA GLN A 132 4.56 11.78 20.05
C GLN A 132 3.17 11.22 19.73
N TYR A 133 3.00 10.57 18.59
CA TYR A 133 1.72 10.08 18.10
C TYR A 133 1.14 9.00 19.03
N PHE A 134 1.95 8.02 19.40
CA PHE A 134 1.50 6.90 20.22
C PHE A 134 1.52 7.20 21.73
N SER A 135 2.47 8.01 22.23
CA SER A 135 2.43 8.39 23.66
C SER A 135 1.19 9.22 24.02
N TYR A 136 0.69 10.05 23.09
CA TYR A 136 -0.53 10.81 23.32
C TYR A 136 -1.74 9.91 23.59
N LYS A 137 -1.79 8.72 22.97
CA LYS A 137 -2.88 7.76 23.13
C LYS A 137 -2.85 7.02 24.45
N ASP A 138 -1.66 6.59 24.88
CA ASP A 138 -1.51 5.89 26.16
C ASP A 138 -1.71 6.81 27.36
N ASN A 139 -1.41 8.11 27.20
CA ASN A 139 -1.68 9.10 28.24
C ASN A 139 -3.16 9.22 28.60
N LYS A 140 -4.09 8.85 27.71
CA LYS A 140 -5.54 8.82 28.02
C LYS A 140 -5.97 7.60 28.84
N LYS A 141 -5.12 6.58 28.99
CA LYS A 141 -5.51 5.30 29.62
C LYS A 141 -4.88 5.02 31.00
N ILE A 142 -3.89 5.78 31.46
CA ILE A 142 -3.13 5.40 32.67
C ILE A 142 -2.92 6.58 33.63
N VAL A 143 -3.65 6.54 34.75
CA VAL A 143 -3.42 7.27 36.01
C VAL A 143 -2.24 6.60 36.72
N GLY A 144 -1.09 7.28 36.80
CA GLY A 144 0.13 6.75 37.43
C GLY A 144 1.39 7.43 36.92
N SER A 145 1.71 8.60 37.47
CA SER A 145 2.70 9.56 36.91
C SER A 145 4.16 9.06 36.94
N ASN A 146 4.51 8.09 37.79
CA ASN A 146 5.91 7.78 38.09
C ASN A 146 6.48 6.57 37.31
N ILE A 147 5.61 5.66 36.83
CA ILE A 147 6.03 4.51 36.01
C ILE A 147 6.24 4.93 34.55
N LYS A 148 5.58 6.02 34.11
CA LYS A 148 5.64 6.54 32.73
C LYS A 148 7.03 6.95 32.26
N LEU A 149 7.92 7.41 33.14
CA LEU A 149 9.21 7.95 32.71
C LEU A 149 10.20 6.85 32.29
N ALA A 150 10.17 5.70 32.95
CA ALA A 150 11.04 4.56 32.65
C ALA A 150 10.55 3.77 31.43
N ILE A 151 9.23 3.62 31.26
CA ILE A 151 8.64 2.91 30.09
C ILE A 151 8.84 3.71 28.79
N ARG A 152 8.89 5.05 28.87
CA ARG A 152 9.05 5.94 27.71
C ARG A 152 10.30 5.68 26.86
N GLN A 153 11.35 5.09 27.40
CA GLN A 153 12.60 4.87 26.66
C GLN A 153 12.66 3.55 25.89
N LEU A 154 11.73 2.61 26.14
CA LEU A 154 11.78 1.27 25.54
C LEU A 154 10.51 0.90 24.76
N TRP A 155 9.44 1.70 24.85
CA TRP A 155 8.17 1.31 24.28
C TRP A 155 8.07 1.62 22.78
N GLU A 156 7.96 0.57 21.97
CA GLU A 156 7.59 0.63 20.55
C GLU A 156 6.14 0.12 20.39
N PRO A 157 5.31 0.77 19.54
CA PRO A 157 3.96 0.28 19.28
C PRO A 157 4.02 -1.08 18.58
N SER A 158 3.15 -2.01 18.97
CA SER A 158 3.04 -3.32 18.30
C SER A 158 2.54 -3.16 16.86
N GLY A 159 2.87 -4.11 15.98
CA GLY A 159 2.41 -4.11 14.58
C GLY A 159 0.89 -4.03 14.46
N GLU A 160 0.16 -4.77 15.30
CA GLU A 160 -1.31 -4.74 15.39
C GLU A 160 -1.85 -3.36 15.80
N ASN A 161 -1.17 -2.68 16.73
CA ASN A 161 -1.54 -1.33 17.15
C ASN A 161 -1.35 -0.33 16.00
N ILE A 162 -0.23 -0.42 15.27
CA ILE A 162 0.03 0.41 14.09
C ILE A 162 -1.03 0.17 13.01
N GLU A 163 -1.32 -1.10 12.70
CA GLU A 163 -2.31 -1.48 11.68
C GLU A 163 -3.72 -0.99 12.04
N GLY A 164 -4.17 -1.21 13.28
CA GLY A 164 -5.48 -0.74 13.74
C GLY A 164 -5.61 0.78 13.73
N GLU A 165 -4.54 1.49 14.09
CA GLU A 165 -4.46 2.95 14.03
C GLU A 165 -4.53 3.46 12.59
N TYR A 166 -3.74 2.86 11.69
CA TYR A 166 -3.76 3.17 10.26
C TYR A 166 -5.15 2.95 9.67
N GLY A 167 -5.75 1.78 9.91
CA GLY A 167 -7.11 1.46 9.46
C GLY A 167 -8.16 2.45 9.97
N ARG A 168 -8.03 2.92 11.23
CA ARG A 168 -8.92 3.95 11.76
C ARG A 168 -8.75 5.30 11.06
N ILE A 169 -7.53 5.76 10.77
CA ILE A 169 -7.28 7.05 10.09
C ILE A 169 -7.80 7.02 8.65
N VAL A 170 -7.57 5.92 7.94
CA VAL A 170 -8.03 5.76 6.55
C VAL A 170 -9.56 5.70 6.48
N LYS A 171 -10.21 4.99 7.41
CA LYS A 171 -11.66 4.79 7.42
C LYS A 171 -12.42 5.99 7.97
N TRP A 172 -11.93 6.58 9.06
CA TRP A 172 -12.55 7.69 9.75
C TRP A 172 -11.56 8.85 9.69
N ILE A 173 -11.78 9.77 8.76
CA ILE A 173 -11.00 11.00 8.56
C ILE A 173 -11.11 11.90 9.80
N ILE A 174 -10.47 11.50 10.89
CA ILE A 174 -10.54 12.18 12.19
C ILE A 174 -9.38 13.17 12.30
N LEU A 175 -8.26 12.89 11.65
CA LEU A 175 -7.06 13.71 11.64
C LEU A 175 -6.43 13.67 10.25
N THR A 176 -6.06 14.84 9.72
CA THR A 176 -5.17 14.92 8.57
C THR A 176 -3.77 14.53 9.01
N LEU A 177 -3.29 13.39 8.54
CA LEU A 177 -1.95 12.90 8.84
C LEU A 177 -1.11 12.93 7.56
N PHE A 178 -0.05 13.73 7.60
CA PHE A 178 0.96 13.76 6.55
C PHE A 178 2.16 12.92 6.99
N ILE A 179 2.57 11.98 6.13
CA ILE A 179 3.80 11.22 6.30
C ILE A 179 4.78 11.51 5.17
N TYR A 180 6.06 11.38 5.48
CA TYR A 180 7.15 11.50 4.51
C TYR A 180 7.59 10.09 4.08
N PHE A 181 7.70 9.84 2.78
CA PHE A 181 8.16 8.55 2.25
C PHE A 181 9.06 8.75 1.01
N LYS A 182 9.76 7.69 0.58
CA LYS A 182 10.53 7.68 -0.66
C LYS A 182 10.43 6.30 -1.33
N PHE A 183 10.22 6.31 -2.65
CA PHE A 183 10.37 5.14 -3.52
C PHE A 183 11.84 4.91 -3.92
#